data_AF-A0A7G8EVC3-F1
#
_entry.id   AF-A0A7G8EVC3-F1
#
_cell.length_a   1.000
_cell.length_b   1.000
_cell.length_c   1.000
_cell.angle_alpha   90.00
_cell.angle_beta   90.00
_cell.angle_gamma   90.00
#
_symmetry.space_group_name_H-M   'P 1'
#
loop_
_entity.id
_entity.type
_entity.pdbx_description
1 polymer ?
#
loop_
_entity_poly.entity_id
_entity_poly.type
_entity_poly.pdbx_seq_one_letter_code
_entity_poly.pdbx_strand_id
1 'polypeptide(L)'
;MDSAGQAGSMAFAKPSLTVRSRLQRWQQVRTWARLIREAECLWHVDVRELKRLGALELAQLLKEVPVGQRSRVNRWLTRYAVSTRLPCRCRESSDHRS
;
A
#
# COMPACT_ATOMS: atom_id res chain seq x y z
N MET A 1 -55.42 0.03 27.26
CA MET A 1 -55.53 0.22 25.81
C MET A 1 -54.88 1.55 25.49
N ASP A 2 -53.55 1.56 25.31
CA ASP A 2 -52.84 1.30 24.03
C ASP A 2 -52.92 2.54 23.12
N SER A 3 -51.86 3.13 22.57
CA SER A 3 -50.49 2.69 22.35
C SER A 3 -49.56 3.88 22.24
N ALA A 4 -48.33 3.71 22.74
CA ALA A 4 -47.19 4.53 22.35
C ALA A 4 -46.79 4.17 20.91
N GLY A 5 -46.89 5.13 19.99
CA GLY A 5 -46.42 5.00 18.61
C GLY A 5 -44.97 5.46 18.48
N GLN A 6 -44.03 4.53 18.57
CA GLN A 6 -42.61 4.72 18.30
C GLN A 6 -42.29 4.25 16.88
N ALA A 7 -41.87 5.15 15.98
CA ALA A 7 -41.13 4.85 14.74
C ALA A 7 -40.80 6.18 14.04
N GLY A 8 -39.61 6.45 13.51
CA GLY A 8 -38.37 5.70 13.45
C GLY A 8 -37.28 6.69 13.03
N SER A 9 -36.24 6.83 13.85
CA SER A 9 -35.05 7.57 13.47
C SER A 9 -34.27 6.70 12.50
N MET A 10 -34.42 6.93 11.20
CA MET A 10 -33.49 6.42 10.20
C MET A 10 -32.16 7.14 10.39
N ALA A 11 -31.34 6.64 11.31
CA ALA A 11 -29.94 6.98 11.37
C ALA A 11 -29.32 6.46 10.06
N PHE A 12 -29.13 7.35 9.09
CA PHE A 12 -28.25 7.10 7.95
C PHE A 12 -26.94 6.58 8.52
N ALA A 13 -26.68 5.27 8.31
CA ALA A 13 -25.47 4.64 8.76
C ALA A 13 -24.30 5.41 8.16
N LYS A 14 -23.61 6.19 9.01
CA LYS A 14 -22.40 6.91 8.62
C LYS A 14 -21.51 5.88 7.94
N PRO A 15 -21.12 6.04 6.66
CA PRO A 15 -20.20 5.11 6.03
C PRO A 15 -19.00 5.04 6.95
N SER A 16 -18.84 3.87 7.59
CA SER A 16 -17.98 3.73 8.74
C SER A 16 -16.59 4.17 8.32
N LEU A 17 -15.94 4.99 9.14
CA LEU A 17 -14.60 5.53 8.88
C LEU A 17 -13.63 4.42 8.43
N THR A 18 -13.88 3.18 8.85
CA THR A 18 -13.20 1.95 8.42
C THR A 18 -13.24 1.67 6.91
N VAL A 19 -14.36 1.91 6.20
CA VAL A 19 -14.44 1.73 4.74
C VAL A 19 -13.60 2.77 4.02
N ARG A 20 -13.67 4.04 4.44
CA ARG A 20 -12.85 5.12 3.90
C ARG A 20 -11.36 4.87 4.14
N SER A 21 -10.97 4.46 5.34
CA SER A 21 -9.58 4.10 5.66
C SER A 21 -9.09 2.87 4.87
N ARG A 22 -9.96 1.87 4.64
CA ARG A 22 -9.62 0.72 3.79
C ARG A 22 -9.41 1.13 2.34
N LEU A 23 -10.24 2.03 1.82
CA LEU A 23 -10.11 2.58 0.46
C LEU A 23 -8.85 3.42 0.33
N GLN A 24 -8.56 4.32 1.28
CA GLN A 24 -7.32 5.10 1.31
C GLN A 24 -6.09 4.19 1.32
N ARG A 25 -6.09 3.14 2.16
CA ARG A 25 -5.00 2.16 2.20
C ARG A 25 -4.88 1.39 0.88
N TRP A 26 -6.01 1.04 0.24
CA TRP A 26 -6.00 0.40 -1.07
C TRP A 26 -5.41 1.32 -2.14
N GLN A 27 -5.83 2.59 -2.16
CA GLN A 27 -5.34 3.60 -3.09
C GLN A 27 -3.85 3.84 -2.88
N GLN A 28 -3.40 3.98 -1.64
CA GLN A 28 -1.99 4.15 -1.28
C GLN A 28 -1.14 2.99 -1.83
N VAL A 29 -1.53 1.74 -1.57
CA VAL A 29 -0.83 0.56 -2.10
C VAL A 29 -0.77 0.56 -3.63
N ARG A 30 -1.86 0.98 -4.30
CA ARG A 30 -1.92 1.07 -5.76
C ARG A 30 -1.00 2.18 -6.30
N THR A 31 -0.94 3.33 -5.64
CA THR A 31 -0.02 4.42 -6.00
C THR A 31 1.44 3.97 -5.91
N TRP A 32 1.83 3.31 -4.81
CA TRP A 32 3.18 2.75 -4.67
C TRP A 32 3.54 1.80 -5.80
N ALA A 33 2.64 0.87 -6.15
CA ALA A 33 2.89 -0.08 -7.22
C ALA A 33 3.08 0.59 -8.60
N ARG A 34 2.37 1.70 -8.84
CA ARG A 34 2.50 2.47 -10.08
C ARG A 34 3.84 3.21 -10.15
N LEU A 35 4.25 3.90 -9.08
CA LEU A 35 5.53 4.61 -9.02
C LEU A 35 6.73 3.66 -9.21
N ILE A 36 6.67 2.47 -8.60
CA ILE A 36 7.70 1.44 -8.79
C ILE A 36 7.78 0.99 -10.25
N ARG A 37 6.63 0.76 -10.90
CA ARG A 37 6.57 0.38 -12.32
C ARG A 37 7.16 1.47 -13.21
N GLU A 38 6.86 2.74 -12.94
CA GLU A 38 7.40 3.87 -13.68
C GLU A 38 8.92 3.98 -13.49
N ALA A 39 9.42 3.86 -12.26
CA ALA A 39 10.86 3.83 -11.98
C ALA A 39 11.58 2.67 -12.69
N GLU A 40 10.99 1.47 -12.72
CA GLU A 40 11.54 0.34 -13.48
C GLU A 40 11.54 0.59 -14.99
N CYS A 41 10.51 1.23 -15.55
CA CYS A 41 10.51 1.62 -16.96
C CYS A 41 11.67 2.58 -17.25
N LEU A 42 11.88 3.60 -16.41
CA LEU A 42 13.00 4.54 -16.56
C LEU A 42 14.36 3.84 -16.45
N TRP A 43 14.49 2.82 -15.60
CA TRP A 43 15.68 1.98 -15.52
C TRP A 43 15.98 1.22 -16.82
N HIS A 44 14.95 0.78 -17.55
CA HIS A 44 15.12 0.02 -18.78
C HIS A 44 15.36 0.89 -20.03
N VAL A 45 15.14 2.22 -19.96
CA VAL A 45 15.45 3.14 -21.06
C VAL A 45 16.96 3.29 -21.21
N ASP A 46 17.48 3.16 -22.43
CA ASP A 46 18.92 3.11 -22.73
C ASP A 46 19.62 4.48 -22.72
N VAL A 47 19.31 5.31 -21.72
CA VAL A 47 19.97 6.60 -21.45
C VAL A 47 20.51 6.55 -20.03
N ARG A 48 21.85 6.59 -19.88
CA ARG A 48 22.57 6.40 -18.61
C ARG A 48 22.05 7.27 -17.45
N GLU A 49 21.65 8.50 -17.72
CA GLU A 49 21.10 9.41 -16.70
C GLU A 49 19.68 9.04 -16.27
N LEU A 50 18.83 8.57 -17.18
CA LEU A 50 17.49 8.06 -16.85
C LEU A 50 17.57 6.76 -16.04
N LYS A 51 18.52 5.87 -16.34
CA LYS A 51 18.77 4.68 -15.52
C LYS A 51 19.21 5.06 -14.10
N ARG A 52 20.08 6.06 -13.97
CA ARG A 52 20.55 6.57 -12.67
C ARG A 52 19.40 7.15 -11.84
N LEU A 53 18.53 7.95 -12.47
CA LEU A 53 17.34 8.50 -11.82
C LEU A 53 16.36 7.39 -11.40
N GLY A 54 16.08 6.44 -12.29
CA GLY A 54 15.21 5.29 -11.98
C GLY A 54 15.73 4.46 -10.79
N ALA A 55 17.04 4.25 -10.71
CA ALA A 55 17.68 3.54 -9.59
C ALA A 55 17.55 4.30 -8.26
N LEU A 56 17.74 5.62 -8.27
CA LEU A 56 17.64 6.46 -7.08
C LEU A 56 16.20 6.51 -6.55
N GLU A 57 15.24 6.76 -7.44
CA GLU A 57 13.81 6.78 -7.11
C GLU A 57 13.38 5.41 -6.56
N LEU A 58 13.77 4.31 -7.23
CA LEU A 58 13.46 2.97 -6.74
C LEU A 58 14.01 2.75 -5.33
N ALA A 59 15.26 3.14 -5.06
CA ALA A 59 15.86 3.00 -3.73
C ALA A 59 15.12 3.80 -2.65
N GLN A 60 14.61 4.98 -2.99
CA GLN A 60 13.82 5.81 -2.07
C GLN A 60 12.45 5.19 -1.79
N LEU A 61 11.73 4.74 -2.82
CA LEU A 61 10.45 4.07 -2.67
C LEU A 61 10.57 2.82 -1.77
N LEU A 62 11.65 2.04 -1.90
CA LEU A 62 11.88 0.86 -1.05
C LEU A 62 12.02 1.21 0.45
N LYS A 63 12.62 2.35 0.78
CA LYS A 63 12.79 2.82 2.17
C LYS A 63 11.48 3.32 2.77
N GLU A 64 10.67 4.00 1.96
CA GLU A 64 9.43 4.63 2.42
C GLU A 64 8.25 3.65 2.54
N VAL A 65 8.27 2.52 1.83
CA VAL A 65 7.17 1.54 1.89
C VAL A 65 7.07 0.92 3.29
N PRO A 66 5.94 1.14 4.02
CA PRO A 66 5.76 0.61 5.37
C PRO A 66 5.79 -0.92 5.40
N VAL A 67 6.48 -1.50 6.39
CA VAL A 67 6.67 -2.96 6.51
C VAL A 67 5.34 -3.73 6.48
N GLY A 68 4.32 -3.25 7.21
CA GLY A 68 3.00 -3.88 7.26
C GLY A 68 2.23 -3.88 5.93
N GLN A 69 2.69 -3.13 4.92
CA GLN A 69 2.06 -3.04 3.59
C GLN A 69 2.83 -3.82 2.51
N ARG A 70 4.09 -4.22 2.77
CA ARG A 70 5.00 -4.85 1.77
C ARG A 70 4.41 -6.09 1.11
N SER A 71 3.76 -6.98 1.86
CA SER A 71 3.11 -8.17 1.29
C SER A 71 1.97 -7.83 0.33
N ARG A 72 1.24 -6.73 0.56
CA ARG A 72 0.17 -6.28 -0.35
C ARG A 72 0.77 -5.62 -1.60
N VAL A 73 1.82 -4.83 -1.42
CA VAL A 73 2.57 -4.22 -2.53
C VAL A 73 3.14 -5.31 -3.44
N ASN A 74 3.82 -6.33 -2.90
CA ASN A 74 4.37 -7.44 -3.68
C ASN A 74 3.31 -8.13 -4.57
N ARG A 75 2.09 -8.33 -4.07
CA ARG A 75 1.00 -8.91 -4.88
C ARG A 75 0.61 -8.04 -6.08
N TRP A 76 0.66 -6.72 -5.92
CA TRP A 76 0.43 -5.80 -7.04
C TRP A 76 1.60 -5.77 -8.00
N LEU A 77 2.84 -5.79 -7.50
CA LEU A 77 4.05 -5.84 -8.34
C LEU A 77 4.05 -7.08 -9.26
N THR A 78 3.63 -8.24 -8.76
CA THR A 78 3.45 -9.45 -9.59
C THR A 78 2.48 -9.20 -10.75
N ARG A 79 1.34 -8.53 -10.50
CA ARG A 79 0.37 -8.21 -11.56
C ARG A 79 0.90 -7.22 -12.57
N TYR A 80 1.78 -6.33 -12.15
CA TYR A 80 2.47 -5.38 -13.01
C TYR A 80 3.75 -5.98 -13.63
N ALA A 81 4.03 -7.27 -13.52
CA ALA A 81 5.25 -7.88 -14.08
C ALA A 81 6.55 -7.15 -13.70
N VAL A 82 6.57 -6.53 -12.52
CA VAL A 82 7.71 -5.80 -11.96
C VAL A 82 8.69 -6.83 -11.39
N SER A 83 10.00 -6.58 -11.49
CA SER A 83 11.03 -7.50 -10.96
C SER A 83 11.31 -7.28 -9.47
N THR A 84 11.15 -6.04 -9.00
CA THR A 84 11.34 -5.63 -7.60
C THR A 84 10.50 -6.46 -6.61
N ARG A 85 11.12 -6.90 -5.50
CA ARG A 85 10.46 -7.62 -4.40
C ARG A 85 10.84 -7.01 -3.05
N LEU A 86 9.83 -6.67 -2.25
CA LEU A 86 10.03 -6.10 -0.92
C LEU A 86 10.16 -7.22 0.13
N PRO A 87 11.18 -7.19 1.01
CA PRO A 87 11.29 -8.15 2.09
C PRO A 87 10.21 -7.90 3.14
N CYS A 88 9.40 -8.94 3.41
CA CYS A 88 8.41 -8.94 4.48
C CYS A 88 9.13 -9.21 5.81
N ARG A 89 9.28 -8.22 6.70
CA ARG A 89 9.66 -8.51 8.09
C ARG A 89 8.42 -8.95 8.86
N CYS A 90 8.24 -10.25 9.01
CA CYS A 90 7.56 -10.81 10.16
C CYS A 90 8.66 -11.34 11.10
N ARG A 91 8.60 -10.98 12.39
CA ARG A 91 9.58 -11.23 13.45
C ARG A 91 10.87 -10.40 13.39
N GLU A 92 10.84 -9.25 14.04
CA GLU A 92 11.85 -9.02 15.07
C GLU A 92 11.47 -9.93 16.23
N SER A 93 12.08 -11.11 16.27
CA SER A 93 12.15 -11.87 17.52
C SER A 93 13.07 -11.05 18.40
N SER A 94 12.53 -10.50 19.49
CA SER A 94 13.33 -10.00 20.59
C SER A 94 14.14 -11.16 21.14
N ASP A 95 15.33 -11.42 20.57
CA ASP A 95 16.37 -12.18 21.24
C ASP A 95 17.00 -11.25 22.28
N HIS A 96 16.24 -11.01 23.34
CA HIS A 96 16.79 -10.73 24.66
C HIS A 96 16.92 -12.08 25.35
N ARG A 97 18.02 -12.78 25.09
CA ARG A 97 18.47 -13.87 25.94
C ARG A 97 19.80 -13.44 26.56
N SER A 98 19.64 -13.11 27.84
CA SER A 98 20.58 -12.98 28.96
C SER A 98 22.07 -13.19 28.70
#